data_AF-A0A351HXD6-F1
#
_entry.id   AF-A0A351HXD6-F1
#
_cell.length_a   1.000
_cell.length_b   1.000
_cell.length_c   1.000
_cell.angle_alpha   90.00
_cell.angle_beta   90.00
_cell.angle_gamma   90.00
#
_symmetry.space_group_name_H-M   'P 1'
#
loop_
_entity.id
_entity.type
_entity.pdbx_description
1 polymer ?
#
loop_
_entity_poly.entity_id
_entity_poly.type
_entity_poly.pdbx_seq_one_letter_code
_entity_poly.pdbx_strand_id
1 'polypeptide(L)'
;LAFSKKHLQPAKRVKLLVGDEKHEGLLTKAKRAGVEQFLIDPGVLDVASSSWTAMAIRDIKEQYGLPGGCASSNALYLWKKMRSKGSPYFEAAGASVFTFPLTHGADFILYGPMANAAWVYQAAATTDAMMAYCNKITGTKLGTLETPLMKIF
;
A
#
# COMPACT_ATOMS: atom_id res chain seq x y z
N LEU A 1 -3.17 10.30 -6.24
CA LEU A 1 -3.94 9.08 -6.52
C LEU A 1 -3.88 8.76 -8.01
N ALA A 2 -3.30 7.63 -8.39
CA ALA A 2 -3.21 7.13 -9.77
C ALA A 2 -4.30 6.06 -10.08
N PHE A 3 -5.50 6.23 -9.51
CA PHE A 3 -6.63 5.34 -9.75
C PHE A 3 -7.36 5.71 -11.05
N SER A 4 -7.41 4.78 -12.00
CA SER A 4 -8.11 4.99 -13.26
C SER A 4 -8.63 3.68 -13.83
N LYS A 5 -9.91 3.66 -14.22
CA LYS A 5 -10.52 2.51 -14.93
C LYS A 5 -9.86 2.23 -16.29
N LYS A 6 -9.09 3.18 -16.84
CA LYS A 6 -8.34 3.04 -18.10
C LYS A 6 -6.90 2.53 -17.90
N HIS A 7 -6.36 2.61 -16.68
CA HIS A 7 -4.98 2.26 -16.34
C HIS A 7 -4.95 1.16 -15.27
N LEU A 8 -5.45 -0.02 -15.62
CA LEU A 8 -5.65 -1.11 -14.65
C LEU A 8 -4.33 -1.78 -14.26
N GLN A 9 -3.47 -2.06 -15.25
CA GLN A 9 -2.19 -2.77 -15.07
C GLN A 9 -1.16 -1.90 -14.34
N PRO A 10 -0.25 -2.50 -13.53
CA PRO A 10 0.75 -1.77 -12.75
C PRO A 10 1.55 -0.75 -13.59
N ALA A 11 2.14 -1.19 -14.71
CA ALA A 11 2.91 -0.34 -15.61
C ALA A 11 2.09 0.83 -16.17
N LYS A 12 0.78 0.65 -16.41
CA LYS A 12 -0.09 1.73 -16.87
C LYS A 12 -0.37 2.76 -15.77
N ARG A 13 -0.41 2.34 -14.50
CA ARG A 13 -0.53 3.26 -13.36
C ARG A 13 0.75 4.06 -13.16
N VAL A 14 1.91 3.43 -13.34
CA VAL A 14 3.20 4.11 -13.35
C VAL A 14 3.25 5.15 -14.47
N LYS A 15 2.83 4.80 -15.69
CA LYS A 15 2.72 5.78 -16.81
C LYS A 15 1.78 6.95 -16.49
N LEU A 16 0.65 6.71 -15.84
CA LEU A 16 -0.24 7.80 -15.40
C LEU A 16 0.46 8.72 -14.39
N LEU A 17 1.30 8.16 -13.51
CA LEU A 17 2.04 8.90 -12.51
C LEU A 17 3.13 9.79 -13.12
N VAL A 18 3.98 9.22 -13.98
CA VAL A 18 5.18 9.91 -14.52
C VAL A 18 4.95 10.61 -15.85
N GLY A 19 3.93 10.18 -16.59
CA GLY A 19 3.61 10.65 -17.94
C GLY A 19 4.15 9.73 -19.02
N ASP A 20 3.83 10.06 -20.26
CA ASP A 20 4.39 9.49 -21.48
C ASP A 20 4.67 10.60 -22.51
N GLU A 21 5.08 10.23 -23.71
CA GLU A 21 5.39 11.19 -24.80
C GLU A 21 4.21 12.11 -25.16
N LYS A 22 2.97 11.69 -24.87
CA LYS A 22 1.75 12.38 -25.28
C LYS A 22 1.04 13.07 -24.11
N HIS A 23 1.24 12.59 -22.89
CA HIS A 23 0.52 13.04 -21.72
C HIS A 23 1.46 13.34 -20.54
N GLU A 24 1.32 14.54 -20.01
CA GLU A 24 1.98 14.93 -18.77
C GLU A 24 1.48 14.09 -17.58
N GLY A 25 2.42 13.56 -16.80
CA GLY A 25 2.16 12.77 -15.59
C GLY A 25 1.64 13.59 -14.41
N LEU A 26 1.01 12.89 -13.47
CA LEU A 26 0.50 13.47 -12.22
C LEU A 26 1.60 14.12 -11.38
N LEU A 27 2.82 13.56 -11.35
CA LEU A 27 3.94 14.15 -10.59
C LEU A 27 4.33 15.52 -11.11
N THR A 28 4.43 15.68 -12.43
CA THR A 28 4.77 16.97 -13.04
C THR A 28 3.71 18.03 -12.75
N LYS A 29 2.43 17.64 -12.83
CA LYS A 29 1.30 18.52 -12.44
C LYS A 29 1.39 18.95 -10.98
N ALA A 30 1.65 18.01 -10.08
CA ALA A 30 1.78 18.29 -8.66
C ALA A 30 2.97 19.22 -8.37
N LYS A 31 4.12 19.00 -9.00
CA LYS A 31 5.29 19.89 -8.91
C LYS A 31 4.97 21.32 -9.35
N ARG A 32 4.25 21.49 -10.47
CA ARG A 32 3.80 22.82 -10.95
C ARG A 32 2.86 23.52 -9.97
N ALA A 33 2.11 22.76 -9.17
CA ALA A 33 1.26 23.29 -8.11
C ALA A 33 2.04 23.59 -6.80
N GLY A 34 3.37 23.47 -6.79
CA GLY A 34 4.21 23.73 -5.61
C GLY A 34 4.29 22.56 -4.62
N VAL A 35 3.87 21.35 -5.02
CA VAL A 35 4.00 20.16 -4.16
C VAL A 35 5.43 19.64 -4.19
N GLU A 36 6.03 19.52 -3.01
CA GLU A 36 7.42 19.05 -2.84
C GLU A 36 7.51 17.61 -2.33
N GLN A 37 6.51 17.15 -1.57
CA GLN A 37 6.46 15.82 -0.99
C GLN A 37 5.30 15.01 -1.57
N PHE A 38 5.56 13.77 -1.96
CA PHE A 38 4.59 12.93 -2.65
C PHE A 38 4.32 11.65 -1.87
N LEU A 39 3.06 11.37 -1.60
CA LEU A 39 2.58 10.05 -1.16
C LEU A 39 1.82 9.41 -2.31
N ILE A 40 2.31 8.29 -2.82
CA ILE A 40 1.77 7.69 -4.03
C ILE A 40 0.79 6.58 -3.69
N ASP A 41 -0.48 6.79 -4.06
CA ASP A 41 -1.52 5.75 -4.01
C ASP A 41 -1.89 5.34 -5.45
N PRO A 42 -1.54 4.11 -5.91
CA PRO A 42 -1.94 3.59 -7.23
C PRO A 42 -3.41 3.18 -7.32
N GLY A 43 -4.12 3.14 -6.20
CA GLY A 43 -5.54 2.83 -6.07
C GLY A 43 -5.88 1.35 -6.16
N VAL A 44 -6.92 0.92 -5.45
CA VAL A 44 -7.37 -0.48 -5.40
C VAL A 44 -8.73 -0.60 -6.08
N LEU A 45 -8.86 -1.54 -7.02
CA LEU A 45 -10.11 -1.75 -7.77
C LEU A 45 -11.05 -2.70 -7.02
N ASP A 46 -10.47 -3.82 -6.59
CA ASP A 46 -11.11 -4.88 -5.82
C ASP A 46 -10.06 -5.61 -4.99
N VAL A 47 -10.48 -6.55 -4.15
CA VAL A 47 -9.61 -7.30 -3.24
C VAL A 47 -8.50 -8.03 -4.00
N ALA A 48 -8.80 -8.73 -5.09
CA ALA A 48 -7.83 -9.53 -5.84
C ALA A 48 -6.76 -8.66 -6.53
N SER A 49 -7.19 -7.54 -7.11
CA SER A 49 -6.33 -6.54 -7.74
C SER A 49 -5.43 -5.77 -6.77
N SER A 50 -5.58 -5.97 -5.45
CA SER A 50 -4.64 -5.44 -4.46
C SER A 50 -3.21 -5.92 -4.74
N SER A 51 -3.05 -7.11 -5.33
CA SER A 51 -1.76 -7.60 -5.82
C SER A 51 -1.13 -6.70 -6.89
N TRP A 52 -1.93 -6.21 -7.84
CA TRP A 52 -1.45 -5.28 -8.87
C TRP A 52 -1.11 -3.91 -8.29
N THR A 53 -1.84 -3.52 -7.25
CA THR A 53 -1.56 -2.28 -6.49
C THR A 53 -0.23 -2.41 -5.76
N ALA A 54 0.02 -3.53 -5.08
CA ALA A 54 1.28 -3.83 -4.41
C ALA A 54 2.47 -3.86 -5.38
N MET A 55 2.32 -4.48 -6.56
CA MET A 55 3.34 -4.43 -7.61
C MET A 55 3.62 -3.00 -8.09
N ALA A 56 2.57 -2.20 -8.32
CA ALA A 56 2.76 -0.81 -8.71
C ALA A 56 3.50 -0.01 -7.64
N ILE A 57 3.17 -0.22 -6.35
CA ILE A 57 3.88 0.41 -5.22
C ILE A 57 5.37 0.04 -5.23
N ARG A 58 5.68 -1.26 -5.38
CA ARG A 58 7.07 -1.73 -5.47
C ARG A 58 7.80 -1.05 -6.64
N ASP A 59 7.21 -1.07 -7.83
CA ASP A 59 7.81 -0.49 -9.03
C ASP A 59 8.03 1.03 -8.86
N ILE A 60 7.09 1.73 -8.21
CA ILE A 60 7.23 3.16 -7.90
C ILE A 60 8.42 3.41 -6.97
N LYS A 61 8.56 2.58 -5.93
CA LYS A 61 9.63 2.71 -4.94
C LYS A 61 10.99 2.39 -5.54
N GLU A 62 11.09 1.30 -6.31
CA GLU A 62 12.34 0.87 -6.95
C GLU A 62 12.81 1.84 -8.04
N GLN A 63 11.90 2.39 -8.84
CA GLN A 63 12.27 3.22 -9.98
C GLN A 63 12.39 4.71 -9.65
N TYR A 64 11.61 5.20 -8.67
CA TYR A 64 11.51 6.63 -8.39
C TYR A 64 11.82 7.01 -6.95
N GLY A 65 12.02 6.04 -6.05
CA GLY A 65 12.32 6.29 -4.64
C GLY A 65 11.20 6.99 -3.88
N LEU A 66 9.98 6.99 -4.42
CA LEU A 66 8.83 7.68 -3.83
C LEU A 66 8.08 6.74 -2.87
N PRO A 67 7.62 7.23 -1.71
CA PRO A 67 6.86 6.41 -0.78
C PRO A 67 5.48 6.08 -1.36
N GLY A 68 5.11 4.80 -1.27
CA GLY A 68 3.92 4.26 -1.89
C GLY A 68 3.03 3.52 -0.91
N GLY A 69 1.72 3.57 -1.12
CA GLY A 69 0.75 2.93 -0.25
C GLY A 69 -0.59 2.79 -0.95
N CYS A 70 -1.62 2.34 -0.23
CA CYS A 70 -2.96 2.23 -0.84
C CYS A 70 -4.12 2.21 0.17
N ALA A 71 -5.31 2.53 -0.35
CA ALA A 71 -6.59 2.40 0.34
C ALA A 71 -7.41 1.18 -0.16
N SER A 72 -7.21 0.00 0.44
CA SER A 72 -7.95 -1.22 0.09
C SER A 72 -9.24 -1.45 0.89
N SER A 73 -9.54 -0.60 1.88
CA SER A 73 -10.68 -0.81 2.78
C SER A 73 -12.03 -0.84 2.05
N ASN A 74 -12.27 0.07 1.11
CA ASN A 74 -13.50 0.06 0.33
C ASN A 74 -13.70 -1.25 -0.45
N ALA A 75 -12.63 -1.79 -1.05
CA ALA A 75 -12.68 -3.07 -1.74
C ALA A 75 -13.02 -4.21 -0.77
N LEU A 76 -12.42 -4.21 0.43
CA LEU A 76 -12.71 -5.19 1.48
C LEU A 76 -14.18 -5.12 1.94
N TYR A 77 -14.71 -3.94 2.24
CA TYR A 77 -16.10 -3.77 2.70
C TYR A 77 -17.15 -4.09 1.64
N LEU A 78 -16.79 -3.98 0.35
CA LEU A 78 -17.61 -4.40 -0.79
C LEU A 78 -17.56 -5.91 -1.06
N TRP A 79 -16.63 -6.65 -0.44
CA TRP A 79 -16.53 -8.11 -0.57
C TRP A 79 -17.63 -8.82 0.25
N LYS A 80 -18.87 -8.75 -0.24
CA LYS A 80 -20.09 -9.23 0.45
C LYS A 80 -19.97 -10.66 0.98
N LYS A 81 -19.40 -11.58 0.19
CA LYS A 81 -19.26 -13.00 0.56
C LYS A 81 -18.36 -13.22 1.77
N MET A 82 -17.30 -12.43 1.92
CA MET A 82 -16.43 -12.51 3.09
C MET A 82 -17.06 -11.75 4.26
N ARG A 83 -17.59 -10.56 4.01
CA ARG A 83 -18.25 -9.75 5.03
C ARG A 83 -19.42 -10.47 5.71
N SER A 84 -20.18 -11.27 4.97
CA SER A 84 -21.29 -12.06 5.53
C SER A 84 -20.85 -13.19 6.45
N LYS A 85 -19.55 -13.55 6.48
CA LYS A 85 -19.02 -14.54 7.42
C LYS A 85 -18.83 -13.97 8.83
N GLY A 86 -18.80 -12.64 8.98
CA GLY A 86 -18.64 -11.98 10.28
C GLY A 86 -17.26 -12.18 10.91
N SER A 87 -17.18 -11.87 12.20
CA SER A 87 -15.95 -11.96 12.99
C SER A 87 -15.65 -13.39 13.44
N PRO A 88 -14.37 -13.84 13.46
CA PRO A 88 -13.14 -13.11 13.10
C PRO A 88 -12.75 -13.26 11.62
N TYR A 89 -13.60 -13.87 10.79
CA TYR A 89 -13.25 -14.21 9.40
C TYR A 89 -13.02 -12.98 8.53
N PHE A 90 -13.83 -11.93 8.71
CA PHE A 90 -13.70 -10.68 7.97
C PHE A 90 -12.38 -9.95 8.30
N GLU A 91 -12.01 -9.91 9.58
CA GLU A 91 -10.79 -9.30 10.10
C GLU A 91 -9.57 -10.10 9.67
N ALA A 92 -9.62 -11.43 9.71
CA ALA A 92 -8.53 -12.28 9.23
C ALA A 92 -8.28 -12.07 7.72
N ALA A 93 -9.34 -12.02 6.91
CA ALA A 93 -9.22 -11.71 5.49
C ALA A 93 -8.76 -10.27 5.24
N GLY A 94 -9.28 -9.31 6.02
CA GLY A 94 -8.89 -7.91 5.98
C GLY A 94 -7.43 -7.69 6.32
N ALA A 95 -6.92 -8.39 7.33
CA ALA A 95 -5.51 -8.39 7.71
C ALA A 95 -4.64 -8.79 6.51
N SER A 96 -4.97 -9.87 5.80
CA SER A 96 -4.25 -10.26 4.58
C SER A 96 -4.29 -9.18 3.49
N VAL A 97 -5.44 -8.55 3.28
CA VAL A 97 -5.60 -7.49 2.27
C VAL A 97 -4.79 -6.24 2.61
N PHE A 98 -4.72 -5.87 3.90
CA PHE A 98 -3.99 -4.69 4.36
C PHE A 98 -2.48 -4.91 4.46
N THR A 99 -2.03 -6.10 4.82
CA THR A 99 -0.60 -6.37 5.00
C THR A 99 0.10 -6.80 3.71
N PHE A 100 -0.63 -7.33 2.73
CA PHE A 100 -0.01 -7.76 1.46
C PHE A 100 0.79 -6.65 0.75
N PRO A 101 0.35 -5.39 0.67
CA PRO A 101 1.18 -4.33 0.10
C PRO A 101 2.44 -4.04 0.94
N LEU A 102 2.39 -4.19 2.27
CA LEU A 102 3.57 -4.00 3.13
C LEU A 102 4.67 -5.01 2.81
N THR A 103 4.31 -6.26 2.49
CA THR A 103 5.30 -7.27 2.06
C THR A 103 5.95 -6.97 0.71
N HIS A 104 5.39 -6.01 -0.05
CA HIS A 104 5.93 -5.50 -1.31
C HIS A 104 6.58 -4.11 -1.16
N GLY A 105 6.87 -3.70 0.08
CA GLY A 105 7.59 -2.47 0.38
C GLY A 105 6.74 -1.21 0.45
N ALA A 106 5.41 -1.34 0.58
CA ALA A 106 4.54 -0.19 0.84
C ALA A 106 4.90 0.50 2.18
N ASP A 107 4.83 1.82 2.18
CA ASP A 107 5.18 2.71 3.30
C ASP A 107 3.96 3.09 4.15
N PHE A 108 2.75 3.01 3.60
CA PHE A 108 1.52 3.35 4.31
C PHE A 108 0.30 2.55 3.81
N ILE A 109 -0.68 2.35 4.70
CA ILE A 109 -1.97 1.73 4.39
C ILE A 109 -3.10 2.60 4.94
N LEU A 110 -4.10 2.92 4.09
CA LEU A 110 -5.35 3.53 4.54
C LEU A 110 -6.35 2.43 4.85
N TYR A 111 -6.41 2.02 6.12
CA TYR A 111 -7.18 0.84 6.56
C TYR A 111 -8.69 1.08 6.73
N GLY A 112 -9.15 2.31 6.52
CA GLY A 112 -10.57 2.69 6.59
C GLY A 112 -11.02 3.04 8.00
N PRO A 113 -12.20 2.54 8.48
CA PRO A 113 -12.76 2.98 9.76
C PRO A 113 -11.80 2.82 10.94
N MET A 114 -11.64 3.88 11.75
CA MET A 114 -10.76 3.88 12.92
C MET A 114 -11.11 2.80 13.95
N ALA A 115 -12.38 2.35 14.00
CA ALA A 115 -12.81 1.23 14.85
C ALA A 115 -12.04 -0.07 14.58
N ASN A 116 -11.44 -0.21 13.39
CA ASN A 116 -10.64 -1.38 13.03
C ASN A 116 -9.20 -1.33 13.57
N ALA A 117 -8.76 -0.20 14.14
CA ALA A 117 -7.37 0.01 14.54
C ALA A 117 -6.85 -1.11 15.45
N ALA A 118 -7.67 -1.59 16.39
CA ALA A 118 -7.29 -2.62 17.36
C ALA A 118 -6.76 -3.91 16.70
N TRP A 119 -7.32 -4.32 15.56
CA TRP A 119 -6.86 -5.52 14.85
C TRP A 119 -5.92 -5.19 13.68
N VAL A 120 -6.09 -4.04 13.02
CA VAL A 120 -5.22 -3.62 11.91
C VAL A 120 -3.80 -3.35 12.38
N TYR A 121 -3.63 -2.65 13.52
CA TYR A 121 -2.30 -2.34 14.04
C TYR A 121 -1.54 -3.62 14.38
N GLN A 122 -2.21 -4.64 14.93
CA GLN A 122 -1.57 -5.93 15.22
C GLN A 122 -1.08 -6.61 13.94
N ALA A 123 -1.95 -6.71 12.93
CA ALA A 123 -1.58 -7.31 11.64
C ALA A 123 -0.41 -6.57 10.95
N ALA A 124 -0.48 -5.24 10.91
CA ALA A 124 0.54 -4.39 10.30
C ALA A 124 1.87 -4.47 11.07
N ALA A 125 1.83 -4.36 12.40
CA ALA A 125 3.01 -4.44 13.26
C ALA A 125 3.70 -5.81 13.16
N THR A 126 2.95 -6.91 13.14
CA THR A 126 3.51 -8.25 12.90
C THR A 126 4.22 -8.33 11.55
N THR A 127 3.59 -7.79 10.50
CA THR A 127 4.18 -7.79 9.14
C THR A 127 5.43 -6.94 9.07
N ASP A 128 5.39 -5.73 9.62
CA ASP A 128 6.52 -4.80 9.65
C ASP A 128 7.69 -5.37 10.46
N ALA A 129 7.42 -6.06 11.57
CA ALA A 129 8.45 -6.75 12.34
C ALA A 129 9.14 -7.86 11.53
N MET A 130 8.38 -8.68 10.79
CA MET A 130 8.95 -9.70 9.90
C MET A 130 9.81 -9.08 8.79
N MET A 131 9.32 -8.00 8.16
CA MET A 131 10.05 -7.28 7.12
C MET A 131 11.33 -6.63 7.66
N ALA A 132 11.26 -6.02 8.85
CA ALA A 132 12.42 -5.45 9.54
C ALA A 132 13.47 -6.52 9.87
N TYR A 133 13.07 -7.75 10.16
CA TYR A 133 14.01 -8.85 10.37
C TYR A 133 14.77 -9.22 9.09
N CYS A 134 14.13 -9.11 7.91
CA CYS A 134 14.78 -9.31 6.61
C CYS A 134 15.90 -8.30 6.34
N ASN A 135 15.93 -7.15 7.02
CA ASN A 135 16.98 -6.14 6.86
C ASN A 135 18.39 -6.69 7.13
N LYS A 136 18.51 -7.71 7.99
CA LYS A 136 19.78 -8.41 8.22
C LYS A 136 20.34 -9.07 6.94
N ILE A 137 19.46 -9.50 6.04
CA ILE A 137 19.80 -10.15 4.77
C ILE A 137 19.96 -9.11 3.67
N THR A 138 19.07 -8.11 3.59
CA THR A 138 19.10 -7.09 2.53
C THR A 138 20.16 -6.02 2.74
N GLY A 139 20.78 -5.96 3.92
CA GLY A 139 21.77 -4.94 4.27
C GLY A 139 21.16 -3.57 4.61
N THR A 140 19.84 -3.47 4.66
CA THR A 140 19.13 -2.24 5.04
C THR A 140 19.33 -1.98 6.53
N LYS A 141 19.48 -0.71 6.95
CA LYS A 141 19.53 -0.33 8.36
C LYS A 141 18.19 0.25 8.80
N LEU A 142 17.80 -0.02 10.04
CA LEU A 142 16.64 0.64 10.64
C LEU A 142 16.93 2.14 10.81
N GLY A 143 15.99 2.99 10.39
CA GLY A 143 16.07 4.44 10.58
C GLY A 143 15.72 4.90 11.99
N THR A 144 15.12 4.02 12.81
CA THR A 144 14.74 4.27 14.21
C THR A 144 14.72 2.96 14.98
N LEU A 145 14.85 3.02 16.31
CA LEU A 145 14.64 1.87 17.21
C LEU A 145 13.17 1.73 17.64
N GLU A 146 12.34 2.73 17.35
CA GLU A 146 10.90 2.75 17.63
C GLU A 146 10.13 1.91 16.59
N THR A 147 10.51 0.65 16.41
CA THR A 147 9.93 -0.25 15.39
C THR A 147 9.09 -1.37 16.03
N PRO A 148 8.12 -1.94 15.31
CA PRO A 148 7.37 -3.11 15.77
C PRO A 148 8.26 -4.29 16.19
N LEU A 149 9.33 -4.58 15.45
CA LEU A 149 10.28 -5.65 15.78
C LEU A 149 10.85 -5.52 17.20
N MET A 150 11.02 -4.30 17.69
CA MET A 150 11.60 -4.02 19.01
C MET A 150 10.54 -3.89 20.13
N LYS A 151 9.24 -4.01 19.81
CA LYS A 151 8.15 -3.63 20.73
C LYS A 151 7.07 -4.68 20.97
N ILE A 152 6.82 -5.58 20.01
CA ILE A 152 5.65 -6.49 20.05
C ILE A 152 6.00 -7.93 20.43
N PHE A 153 7.26 -8.19 20.77
CA PHE A 153 7.78 -9.46 21.30
C PHE A 153 8.40 -9.20 22.67
#